data_AF-A0A3N2RD53-F1
#
_entry.id   AF-A0A3N2RD53-F1
#
_cell.length_a   1.000
_cell.length_b   1.000
_cell.length_c   1.000
_cell.angle_alpha   90.00
_cell.angle_beta   90.00
_cell.angle_gamma   90.00
#
_symmetry.space_group_name_H-M   'P 1'
#
loop_
_entity.id
_entity.type
_entity.pdbx_description
1 polymer ?
#
loop_
_entity_poly.entity_id
_entity_poly.type
_entity_poly.pdbx_seq_one_letter_code
_entity_poly.pdbx_strand_id
1 'polypeptide(L)'
;MRLLMAGSLVALGVLLGIVIAQAFAASRDGTQSKAAACQDTRLGEIAAKLEADPASSARLGRAVAGDANSALDLAVMFGKIDFGTMMCFERMAAENGGKVSQSNYGKYLMKSDEPLVRARGQYWMAKAGRPGNDR
;
A
#
# COMPACT_ATOMS: atom_id res chain seq x y z
N MET A 1 28.72 31.52 -28.84
CA MET A 1 28.68 30.40 -27.88
C MET A 1 27.37 30.48 -27.12
N ARG A 2 26.44 29.56 -27.38
CA ARG A 2 25.09 29.54 -26.77
C ARG A 2 25.09 28.63 -25.54
N LEU A 3 24.42 29.14 -24.49
CA LEU A 3 23.91 28.54 -23.26
C LEU A 3 24.12 27.03 -23.06
N LEU A 4 24.79 26.66 -21.95
CA LEU A 4 24.58 25.37 -21.30
C LEU A 4 23.51 25.55 -20.20
N MET A 5 22.42 24.85 -20.45
CA MET A 5 21.16 24.85 -19.73
C MET A 5 21.32 24.43 -18.27
N ALA A 6 20.76 25.23 -17.36
CA ALA A 6 20.25 24.74 -16.10
C ALA A 6 19.13 23.74 -16.40
N GLY A 7 19.29 22.48 -16.00
CA GLY A 7 18.26 21.48 -16.27
C GLY A 7 18.65 20.09 -15.80
N SER A 8 18.60 19.85 -14.49
CA SER A 8 18.48 18.48 -13.94
C SER A 8 18.19 18.53 -12.44
N LEU A 9 16.94 18.83 -12.11
CA LEU A 9 16.39 18.47 -10.79
C LEU A 9 14.89 18.18 -10.87
N VAL A 10 14.19 18.67 -11.90
CA VAL A 10 12.77 18.37 -12.14
C VAL A 10 12.54 16.97 -12.71
N ALA A 11 13.55 16.35 -13.34
CA ALA A 11 13.40 15.07 -14.05
C ALA A 11 13.23 13.84 -13.13
N LEU A 12 13.80 13.85 -11.92
CA LEU A 12 13.65 12.74 -10.97
C LEU A 12 12.26 12.68 -10.33
N GLY A 13 11.66 13.85 -10.03
CA GLY A 13 10.31 13.93 -9.47
C GLY A 13 9.25 13.45 -10.48
N VAL A 14 9.43 13.76 -11.76
CA VAL A 14 8.52 13.30 -12.83
C VAL A 14 8.66 11.78 -13.06
N LEU A 15 9.89 11.24 -13.02
CA LEU A 15 10.11 9.80 -13.18
C LEU A 15 9.59 8.98 -11.99
N LEU A 16 9.71 9.46 -10.75
CA LEU A 16 9.10 8.78 -9.59
C LEU A 16 7.58 8.95 -9.53
N GLY A 17 7.04 10.11 -9.93
CA GLY A 17 5.60 10.31 -10.10
C GLY A 17 5.02 9.39 -11.18
N ILE A 18 5.80 9.07 -12.21
CA ILE A 18 5.49 8.03 -13.20
C ILE A 18 5.61 6.63 -12.59
N VAL A 19 6.56 6.34 -11.69
CA VAL A 19 6.63 5.03 -11.01
C VAL A 19 5.45 4.84 -10.04
N ILE A 20 5.00 5.88 -9.35
CA ILE A 20 3.76 5.84 -8.56
C ILE A 20 2.58 5.69 -9.53
N ALA A 21 2.46 6.50 -10.59
CA ALA A 21 1.38 6.32 -11.56
C ALA A 21 1.42 4.97 -12.31
N GLN A 22 2.57 4.36 -12.56
CA GLN A 22 2.75 3.09 -13.26
C GLN A 22 2.65 1.88 -12.32
N ALA A 23 3.04 1.99 -11.05
CA ALA A 23 2.65 1.03 -10.01
C ALA A 23 1.12 1.01 -9.84
N PHE A 24 0.45 2.11 -10.17
CA PHE A 24 -1.00 2.24 -10.15
C PHE A 24 -1.67 1.87 -11.50
N ALA A 25 -1.00 2.02 -12.64
CA ALA A 25 -1.56 1.79 -13.99
C ALA A 25 -1.14 0.46 -14.67
N ALA A 26 -0.11 -0.23 -14.18
CA ALA A 26 0.31 -1.51 -14.76
C ALA A 26 -0.50 -2.67 -14.19
N SER A 27 -1.69 -2.93 -14.74
CA SER A 27 -2.23 -4.29 -14.85
C SER A 27 -3.41 -4.34 -15.81
N ARG A 28 -3.19 -4.87 -17.03
CA ARG A 28 -4.24 -5.18 -18.00
C ARG A 28 -4.66 -6.65 -17.99
N ASP A 29 -4.11 -7.48 -17.10
CA ASP A 29 -4.46 -8.90 -16.98
C ASP A 29 -4.79 -9.27 -15.54
N GLY A 30 -6.08 -9.42 -15.24
CA GLY A 30 -6.66 -10.24 -14.16
C GLY A 30 -6.33 -9.89 -12.70
N THR A 31 -5.41 -8.97 -12.45
CA THR A 31 -4.99 -8.51 -11.13
C THR A 31 -5.33 -7.04 -11.01
N GLN A 32 -6.56 -6.71 -10.60
CA GLN A 32 -6.86 -5.36 -10.11
C GLN A 32 -5.77 -5.00 -9.09
N SER A 33 -4.94 -4.00 -9.41
CA SER A 33 -3.66 -3.82 -8.73
C SER A 33 -3.88 -3.61 -7.24
N LYS A 34 -3.09 -4.31 -6.42
CA LYS A 34 -3.13 -4.19 -4.95
C LYS A 34 -2.95 -2.73 -4.49
N ALA A 35 -2.42 -1.86 -5.35
CA ALA A 35 -2.28 -0.41 -5.17
C ALA A 35 -3.50 0.42 -5.66
N ALA A 36 -4.18 0.05 -6.75
CA ALA A 36 -5.42 0.72 -7.20
C ALA A 36 -6.56 0.60 -6.17
N ALA A 37 -6.54 -0.46 -5.36
CA ALA A 37 -7.44 -0.67 -4.24
C ALA A 37 -7.40 0.43 -3.15
N CYS A 38 -6.41 1.33 -3.18
CA CYS A 38 -6.22 2.37 -2.18
C CYS A 38 -6.63 3.78 -2.65
N GLN A 39 -7.13 3.90 -3.88
CA GLN A 39 -7.47 5.17 -4.54
C GLN A 39 -8.51 6.04 -3.80
N ASP A 40 -9.32 5.44 -2.92
CA ASP A 40 -10.33 6.15 -2.11
C ASP A 40 -9.80 6.77 -0.81
N THR A 41 -8.51 6.57 -0.50
CA THR A 41 -7.91 7.11 0.73
C THR A 41 -7.24 8.45 0.45
N ARG A 42 -6.85 9.21 1.49
CA ARG A 42 -6.09 10.48 1.33
C ARG A 42 -4.65 10.24 0.81
N LEU A 43 -4.46 9.22 -0.05
CA LEU A 43 -3.21 8.86 -0.74
C LEU A 43 -2.53 10.06 -1.36
N GLY A 44 -3.27 10.97 -1.98
CA GLY A 44 -2.69 12.18 -2.56
C GLY A 44 -1.96 13.07 -1.53
N GLU A 45 -2.45 13.10 -0.29
CA GLU A 45 -1.82 13.88 0.78
C GLU A 45 -0.64 13.17 1.43
N ILE A 46 -0.69 11.84 1.51
CA ILE A 46 0.44 11.05 1.99
C ILE A 46 1.47 10.78 0.90
N ALA A 47 1.14 10.94 -0.39
CA ALA A 47 2.04 10.74 -1.52
C ALA A 47 3.25 11.67 -1.41
N ALA A 48 3.01 12.95 -1.12
CA ALA A 48 4.08 13.91 -0.88
C ALA A 48 4.97 13.50 0.31
N LYS A 49 4.41 12.88 1.36
CA LYS A 49 5.18 12.38 2.51
C LYS A 49 5.96 11.10 2.18
N LEU A 50 5.37 10.20 1.39
CA LEU A 50 6.00 8.98 0.89
C LEU A 50 7.19 9.32 -0.02
N GLU A 51 7.04 10.34 -0.87
CA GLU A 51 8.07 10.82 -1.79
C GLU A 51 9.18 11.60 -1.09
N ALA A 52 8.84 12.39 -0.07
CA ALA A 52 9.80 13.20 0.67
C ALA A 52 10.79 12.36 1.50
N ASP A 53 10.43 11.13 1.89
CA ASP A 53 11.30 10.21 2.62
C ASP A 53 11.72 9.02 1.74
N PRO A 54 13.01 8.94 1.33
CA PRO A 54 13.53 7.82 0.54
C PRO A 54 13.30 6.45 1.19
N ALA A 55 13.28 6.38 2.52
CA ALA A 55 13.06 5.12 3.21
C ALA A 55 11.61 4.64 3.08
N SER A 56 10.64 5.56 3.10
CA SER A 56 9.23 5.29 2.87
C SER A 56 8.96 4.90 1.42
N SER A 57 9.57 5.60 0.45
CA SER A 57 9.52 5.23 -0.97
C SER A 57 10.09 3.83 -1.24
N ALA A 58 11.24 3.49 -0.64
CA ALA A 58 11.84 2.17 -0.76
C ALA A 58 10.95 1.07 -0.14
N ARG A 59 10.31 1.33 1.00
CA ARG A 59 9.32 0.42 1.60
C ARG A 59 8.12 0.21 0.67
N LEU A 60 7.60 1.27 0.07
CA LEU A 60 6.49 1.16 -0.87
C LEU A 60 6.85 0.27 -2.07
N GLY A 61 8.05 0.45 -2.63
CA GLY A 61 8.54 -0.41 -3.71
C GLY A 61 8.57 -1.89 -3.32
N ARG A 62 9.10 -2.21 -2.14
CA ARG A 62 9.13 -3.61 -1.63
C ARG A 62 7.73 -4.15 -1.33
N ALA A 63 6.87 -3.32 -0.75
CA ALA A 63 5.48 -3.68 -0.44
C ALA A 63 4.70 -4.05 -1.70
N VAL A 64 4.83 -3.25 -2.77
CA VAL A 64 4.25 -3.53 -4.08
C VAL A 64 4.84 -4.80 -4.70
N ALA A 65 6.13 -5.06 -4.49
CA ALA A 65 6.80 -6.29 -4.92
C ALA A 65 6.43 -7.54 -4.10
N GLY A 66 5.61 -7.40 -3.06
CA GLY A 66 5.10 -8.53 -2.28
C GLY A 66 5.67 -8.67 -0.86
N ASP A 67 6.50 -7.74 -0.39
CA ASP A 67 7.00 -7.77 0.99
C ASP A 67 5.91 -7.32 1.98
N ALA A 68 5.36 -8.28 2.73
CA ALA A 68 4.33 -8.03 3.72
C ALA A 68 4.81 -7.14 4.87
N ASN A 69 6.09 -7.23 5.26
CA ASN A 69 6.63 -6.45 6.37
C ASN A 69 6.80 -4.97 5.99
N SER A 70 7.28 -4.69 4.78
CA SER A 70 7.33 -3.30 4.30
C SER A 70 5.93 -2.68 4.18
N ALA A 71 4.91 -3.45 3.79
CA ALA A 71 3.54 -2.97 3.78
C ALA A 71 3.02 -2.71 5.21
N LEU A 72 3.30 -3.59 6.18
CA LEU A 72 2.94 -3.40 7.58
C LEU A 72 3.63 -2.17 8.19
N ASP A 73 4.92 -1.97 7.92
CA ASP A 73 5.66 -0.78 8.35
C ASP A 73 4.97 0.51 7.88
N LEU A 74 4.52 0.54 6.62
CA LEU A 74 3.77 1.67 6.06
C LEU A 74 2.42 1.86 6.76
N ALA A 75 1.71 0.78 7.08
CA ALA A 75 0.48 0.86 7.86
C ALA A 75 0.70 1.48 9.25
N VAL A 76 1.78 1.09 9.94
CA VAL A 76 2.14 1.64 11.26
C VAL A 76 2.55 3.11 11.14
N MET A 77 3.34 3.44 10.13
CA MET A 77 3.86 4.79 9.92
C MET A 77 2.74 5.78 9.59
N PHE A 78 1.86 5.43 8.65
CA PHE A 78 0.84 6.33 8.15
C PHE A 78 -0.52 6.17 8.84
N GLY A 79 -0.72 5.11 9.64
CA GLY A 79 -2.00 4.88 10.31
C GLY A 79 -2.34 5.88 11.42
N LYS A 80 -1.36 6.68 11.87
CA LYS A 80 -1.60 7.83 12.75
C LYS A 80 -2.17 9.04 12.01
N ILE A 81 -2.05 9.08 10.68
CA ILE A 81 -2.46 10.21 9.84
C ILE A 81 -3.88 9.98 9.34
N ASP A 82 -4.16 8.78 8.84
CA ASP A 82 -5.44 8.46 8.23
C ASP A 82 -5.76 6.96 8.38
N PHE A 83 -6.95 6.67 8.88
CA PHE A 83 -7.42 5.29 9.05
C PHE A 83 -7.61 4.59 7.70
N GLY A 84 -8.04 5.32 6.66
CA GLY A 84 -8.15 4.77 5.30
C GLY A 84 -6.80 4.28 4.79
N THR A 85 -5.77 5.10 4.93
CA THR A 85 -4.39 4.79 4.58
C THR A 85 -3.85 3.58 5.36
N MET A 86 -4.10 3.53 6.67
CA MET A 86 -3.75 2.35 7.48
C MET A 86 -4.40 1.09 6.90
N MET A 87 -5.71 1.15 6.63
CA MET A 87 -6.49 0.04 6.09
C MET A 87 -5.98 -0.42 4.72
N CYS A 88 -5.57 0.52 3.87
CA CYS A 88 -4.94 0.23 2.58
C CYS A 88 -3.66 -0.61 2.76
N PHE A 89 -2.73 -0.16 3.61
CA PHE A 89 -1.47 -0.86 3.79
C PHE A 89 -1.62 -2.17 4.57
N GLU A 90 -2.55 -2.25 5.54
CA GLU A 90 -2.90 -3.51 6.20
C GLU A 90 -3.48 -4.51 5.21
N ARG A 91 -4.35 -4.06 4.30
CA ARG A 91 -4.85 -4.92 3.21
C ARG A 91 -3.71 -5.43 2.33
N MET A 92 -2.81 -4.55 1.89
CA MET A 92 -1.67 -4.93 1.04
C MET A 92 -0.77 -5.95 1.73
N ALA A 93 -0.43 -5.71 3.00
CA ALA A 93 0.35 -6.65 3.81
C ALA A 93 -0.37 -7.99 3.97
N ALA A 94 -1.68 -7.98 4.21
CA ALA A 94 -2.50 -9.18 4.31
C ALA A 94 -2.53 -9.99 3.00
N GLU A 95 -2.67 -9.32 1.86
CA GLU A 95 -2.61 -9.89 0.51
C GLU A 95 -1.23 -10.41 0.13
N ASN A 96 -0.18 -9.89 0.75
CA ASN A 96 1.20 -10.36 0.62
C ASN A 96 1.54 -11.54 1.55
N GLY A 97 0.61 -11.96 2.40
CA GLY A 97 0.78 -13.12 3.27
C GLY A 97 1.03 -12.79 4.74
N GLY A 98 1.14 -11.50 5.11
CA GLY A 98 1.43 -11.09 6.48
C GLY A 98 0.32 -11.49 7.46
N LYS A 99 0.57 -12.51 8.30
CA LYS A 99 -0.36 -13.01 9.32
C LYS A 99 -0.91 -11.93 10.25
N VAL A 100 -0.03 -11.02 10.70
CA VAL A 100 -0.39 -9.90 11.57
C VAL A 100 -1.42 -9.02 10.86
N SER A 101 -1.14 -8.61 9.63
CA SER A 101 -2.05 -7.77 8.86
C SER A 101 -3.33 -8.47 8.44
N GLN A 102 -3.30 -9.77 8.15
CA GLN A 102 -4.52 -10.54 7.92
C GLN A 102 -5.42 -10.50 9.17
N SER A 103 -4.84 -10.63 10.36
CA SER A 103 -5.59 -10.50 11.62
C SER A 103 -6.10 -9.08 11.85
N ASN A 104 -5.26 -8.06 11.66
CA ASN A 104 -5.63 -6.66 11.88
C ASN A 104 -6.71 -6.21 10.90
N TYR A 105 -6.48 -6.42 9.60
CA TYR A 105 -7.45 -6.10 8.54
C TYR A 105 -8.76 -6.85 8.75
N GLY A 106 -8.70 -8.14 9.10
CA GLY A 106 -9.86 -8.94 9.46
C GLY A 106 -10.68 -8.31 10.60
N LYS A 107 -10.03 -7.93 11.70
CA LYS A 107 -10.67 -7.25 12.84
C LYS A 107 -11.31 -5.92 12.46
N TYR A 108 -10.67 -5.12 11.61
CA TYR A 108 -11.24 -3.85 11.18
C TYR A 108 -12.51 -4.04 10.35
N LEU A 109 -12.51 -5.00 9.41
CA LEU A 109 -13.69 -5.32 8.60
C LEU A 109 -14.84 -5.88 9.44
N MET A 110 -14.54 -6.64 10.51
CA MET A 110 -15.56 -7.19 11.42
C MET A 110 -16.33 -6.11 12.19
N LYS A 111 -15.83 -4.87 12.28
CA LYS A 111 -16.52 -3.75 12.92
C LYS A 111 -17.60 -3.12 12.04
N SER A 112 -17.68 -3.47 10.76
CA SER A 112 -18.69 -2.92 9.85
C SER A 112 -20.09 -3.46 10.17
N ASP A 113 -21.12 -2.64 9.98
CA ASP A 113 -22.51 -3.09 10.04
C ASP A 113 -22.94 -3.84 8.77
N GLU A 114 -22.18 -3.71 7.68
CA GLU A 114 -22.45 -4.38 6.42
C GLU A 114 -22.08 -5.88 6.46
N PRO A 115 -23.02 -6.80 6.23
CA PRO A 115 -22.78 -8.24 6.36
C PRO A 115 -21.65 -8.78 5.47
N LEU A 116 -21.57 -8.31 4.22
CA LEU A 116 -20.55 -8.78 3.27
C LEU A 116 -19.14 -8.32 3.67
N VAL A 117 -19.03 -7.12 4.25
CA VAL A 117 -17.77 -6.60 4.78
C VAL A 117 -17.33 -7.43 5.99
N ARG A 118 -18.25 -7.74 6.92
CA ARG A 118 -17.94 -8.63 8.06
C ARG A 118 -17.53 -10.03 7.62
N ALA A 119 -18.20 -10.61 6.63
CA ALA A 119 -17.84 -11.93 6.09
C ALA A 119 -16.42 -11.93 5.50
N ARG A 120 -16.02 -10.85 4.84
CA ARG A 120 -14.63 -10.66 4.39
C ARG A 120 -13.65 -10.56 5.56
N GLY A 121 -14.05 -9.94 6.67
CA GLY A 121 -13.27 -9.91 7.90
C GLY A 121 -13.01 -11.32 8.46
N GLN A 122 -14.05 -12.16 8.51
CA GLN A 122 -13.93 -13.55 8.94
C GLN A 122 -13.00 -14.37 8.05
N TYR A 123 -13.05 -14.16 6.73
CA TYR A 123 -12.12 -14.80 5.79
C TYR A 123 -10.66 -14.51 6.15
N TRP A 124 -10.32 -13.25 6.42
CA TRP A 124 -8.94 -12.86 6.74
C TRP A 124 -8.48 -13.41 8.10
N MET A 125 -9.36 -13.39 9.11
CA MET A 125 -9.09 -14.00 10.41
C MET A 125 -8.83 -15.51 10.29
N ALA A 126 -9.65 -16.21 9.51
CA ALA A 126 -9.47 -17.65 9.27
C ALA A 126 -8.18 -17.94 8.51
N LYS A 127 -7.80 -17.08 7.55
CA LYS A 127 -6.54 -17.20 6.80
C LYS A 127 -5.33 -17.04 7.73
N ALA A 128 -5.36 -16.06 8.63
CA ALA A 128 -4.28 -15.82 9.58
C ALA A 128 -3.98 -17.04 10.48
N GLY A 129 -5.03 -17.77 10.89
CA GLY A 129 -4.92 -18.96 11.74
C GLY A 129 -4.46 -20.25 11.03
N ARG A 130 -4.26 -20.24 9.71
CA ARG A 130 -3.85 -21.46 8.99
C ARG A 130 -2.37 -21.83 9.27
N PRO A 131 -2.06 -23.12 9.49
CA PRO A 131 -0.68 -23.60 9.53
C PRO A 131 0.08 -23.26 8.24
N GLY A 132 1.35 -22.85 8.35
CA GLY A 132 2.22 -22.56 7.20
C GLY A 132 2.05 -21.17 6.54
N ASN A 133 1.27 -20.28 7.16
CA ASN A 133 1.06 -18.91 6.67
C ASN A 133 2.05 -17.89 7.28
N ASP A 134 3.22 -18.34 7.72
CA ASP A 134 4.27 -17.61 8.47
C ASP A 134 5.32 -16.95 7.57
N ARG A 135 4.91 -16.51 6.37
CA ARG A 135 5.80 -15.88 5.39
C ARG A 135 5.94 -14.39 5.59
#